data_AF-S4PHF7-F1
#
_entry.id   AF-S4PHF7-F1
#
_cell.length_a   1.000
_cell.length_b   1.000
_cell.length_c   1.000
_cell.angle_alpha   90.00
_cell.angle_beta   90.00
_cell.angle_gamma   90.00
#
_symmetry.space_group_name_H-M   'P 1'
#
loop_
_entity.id
_entity.type
_entity.pdbx_description
1 polymer ?
#
loop_
_entity_poly.entity_id
_entity_poly.type
_entity_poly.pdbx_seq_one_letter_code
_entity_poly.pdbx_strand_id
1 'polypeptide(L)'
;SLKDGGYGGVEVCRLLLCLSNGTRGSANTRQPDVTHSYLSCTMKTFNKAIVERDATQLLHAYTFINDLCADSDVKSFVLTYPDFSTSLQNSMKSIDELCKVVPDDMGEPETSCLRYVLKFVTVLVNLDLYSLRSHHCQLVCLCMKSSRTCLPDALELFAAIVSQYRDEGALPRELISVISDGLPGLLVPPALEPGKAGLQWLQVVGALCESGETQERVLQEVTPDSFEDTLYGVLQYTSQNGPVGTETGVQCVIVACRTGLALAPLSRHWEAAFARMLAHHQVRKLLCACLASNNGTRRRQILQIIKHHYFPSD
;
A
#
# COMPACT_ATOMS: atom_id res chain seq x y z
N SER A 1 -26.95 -4.51 -19.94
CA SER A 1 -26.71 -5.93 -19.57
C SER A 1 -25.47 -6.43 -20.30
N LEU A 2 -24.27 -6.08 -19.80
CA LEU A 2 -23.01 -6.72 -20.21
C LEU A 2 -23.04 -8.15 -19.64
N LYS A 3 -23.68 -9.06 -20.36
CA LYS A 3 -23.74 -10.47 -20.01
C LYS A 3 -22.45 -11.12 -20.51
N ASP A 4 -21.92 -11.95 -19.63
CA ASP A 4 -20.76 -12.82 -19.78
C ASP A 4 -19.40 -12.11 -19.59
N GLY A 5 -18.87 -12.27 -18.37
CA GLY A 5 -17.48 -11.97 -17.99
C GLY A 5 -16.48 -12.89 -18.70
N GLY A 6 -16.52 -12.87 -20.03
CA GLY A 6 -15.44 -13.36 -20.89
C GLY A 6 -14.36 -12.29 -21.05
N TYR A 7 -13.30 -12.68 -21.77
CA TYR A 7 -12.02 -11.99 -21.96
C TYR A 7 -12.10 -10.47 -22.28
N GLY A 8 -13.26 -9.95 -22.72
CA GLY A 8 -13.48 -8.55 -23.05
C GLY A 8 -14.28 -7.72 -22.04
N GLY A 9 -14.79 -8.26 -20.93
CA GLY A 9 -15.73 -7.51 -20.07
C GLY A 9 -15.13 -6.21 -19.49
N VAL A 10 -13.94 -6.30 -18.89
CA VAL A 10 -13.24 -5.14 -18.29
C VAL A 10 -12.67 -4.22 -19.37
N GLU A 11 -12.13 -4.78 -20.46
CA GLU A 11 -11.62 -4.00 -21.59
C GLU A 11 -12.73 -3.23 -22.30
N VAL A 12 -13.92 -3.82 -22.45
CA VAL A 12 -15.12 -3.16 -22.96
C VAL A 12 -15.58 -2.07 -22.01
N CYS A 13 -15.59 -2.30 -20.69
CA CYS A 13 -15.89 -1.25 -19.72
C CYS A 13 -14.89 -0.08 -19.84
N ARG A 14 -13.59 -0.39 -19.99
CA ARG A 14 -12.53 0.61 -20.18
C ARG A 14 -12.69 1.39 -21.48
N LEU A 15 -12.98 0.71 -22.60
CA LEU A 15 -13.29 1.32 -23.89
C LEU A 15 -14.53 2.21 -23.81
N LEU A 16 -15.60 1.76 -23.15
CA LEU A 16 -16.82 2.56 -22.96
C LEU A 16 -16.55 3.81 -22.14
N LEU A 17 -15.74 3.73 -21.08
CA LEU A 17 -15.31 4.89 -20.30
C LEU A 17 -14.45 5.85 -21.13
N CYS A 18 -13.47 5.35 -21.88
CA CYS A 18 -12.63 6.16 -22.77
C CYS A 18 -13.46 6.87 -23.85
N LEU A 19 -14.41 6.18 -24.48
CA LEU A 19 -15.31 6.75 -25.47
C LEU A 19 -16.26 7.80 -24.84
N SER A 20 -16.67 7.60 -23.60
CA SER A 20 -17.50 8.56 -22.87
C SER A 20 -16.75 9.82 -22.46
N ASN A 21 -15.44 9.70 -22.18
CA ASN A 21 -14.57 10.84 -21.90
C ASN A 21 -14.19 11.61 -23.19
N GLY A 22 -14.10 10.92 -24.33
CA GLY A 22 -13.87 11.53 -25.65
C GLY A 22 -15.09 12.27 -26.21
N THR A 23 -16.30 11.88 -25.82
CA THR A 23 -17.56 12.55 -26.19
C THR A 23 -17.91 13.59 -25.12
N ARG A 24 -17.29 14.78 -25.21
CA ARG A 24 -17.63 15.96 -24.40
C ARG A 24 -19.15 16.18 -24.38
N GLY A 25 -19.84 15.71 -23.33
CA GLY A 25 -21.24 16.03 -23.05
C GLY A 25 -22.23 14.88 -22.88
N SER A 26 -21.85 13.60 -22.94
CA SER A 26 -22.82 12.53 -22.61
C SER A 26 -22.92 12.32 -21.09
N ALA A 27 -23.90 12.95 -20.46
CA ALA A 27 -24.20 12.83 -19.02
C ALA A 27 -24.58 11.40 -18.56
N ASN A 28 -24.72 10.44 -19.48
CA ASN A 28 -25.26 9.11 -19.18
C ASN A 28 -24.25 8.13 -18.58
N THR A 29 -22.94 8.34 -18.67
CA THR A 29 -21.92 7.43 -18.08
C THR A 29 -21.41 7.87 -16.70
N ARG A 30 -21.75 9.09 -16.28
CA ARG A 30 -21.48 9.65 -14.93
C ARG A 30 -22.70 9.47 -14.03
N GLN A 31 -23.32 8.30 -14.12
CA GLN A 31 -24.47 7.92 -13.31
C GLN A 31 -24.09 6.74 -12.41
N PRO A 32 -24.59 6.71 -11.16
CA PRO A 32 -24.27 5.66 -10.21
C PRO A 32 -24.55 4.26 -10.78
N ASP A 33 -25.68 4.07 -11.46
CA ASP A 33 -26.10 2.78 -12.02
C ASP A 33 -25.10 2.23 -13.06
N VAL A 34 -24.53 3.11 -13.89
CA VAL A 34 -23.56 2.71 -14.93
C VAL A 34 -22.22 2.37 -14.30
N THR A 35 -21.73 3.21 -13.38
CA THR A 35 -20.50 2.93 -12.63
C THR A 35 -20.62 1.65 -11.80
N HIS A 36 -21.75 1.43 -11.13
CA HIS A 36 -22.02 0.21 -10.37
C HIS A 36 -22.10 -1.03 -11.28
N SER A 37 -22.65 -0.90 -12.49
CA SER A 37 -22.62 -1.99 -13.47
C SER A 37 -21.18 -2.33 -13.90
N TYR A 38 -20.31 -1.33 -14.07
CA TYR A 38 -18.90 -1.56 -14.38
C TYR A 38 -18.19 -2.23 -13.21
N LEU A 39 -18.38 -1.75 -11.98
CA LEU A 39 -17.81 -2.35 -10.78
C LEU A 39 -18.28 -3.79 -10.59
N SER A 40 -19.57 -4.07 -10.78
CA SER A 40 -20.10 -5.44 -10.73
C SER A 40 -19.44 -6.35 -11.78
N CYS A 41 -19.21 -5.84 -13.00
CA CYS A 41 -18.50 -6.58 -14.04
C CYS A 41 -17.04 -6.83 -13.64
N THR A 42 -16.32 -5.80 -13.19
CA THR A 42 -14.92 -5.89 -12.75
C THR A 42 -14.75 -6.87 -11.59
N MET A 43 -15.61 -6.83 -10.58
CA MET A 43 -15.57 -7.75 -9.46
C MET A 43 -15.83 -9.20 -9.90
N LYS A 44 -16.77 -9.43 -10.82
CA LYS A 44 -17.01 -10.78 -11.37
C LYS A 44 -15.82 -11.29 -12.18
N THR A 45 -15.24 -10.44 -13.03
CA THR A 45 -14.04 -10.78 -13.80
C THR A 45 -12.87 -11.06 -12.88
N PHE A 46 -12.66 -10.26 -11.84
CA PHE A 46 -11.63 -10.49 -10.83
C PHE A 46 -11.79 -11.85 -10.17
N ASN A 47 -12.98 -12.17 -9.63
CA ASN A 47 -13.23 -13.44 -8.95
C ASN A 47 -13.01 -14.64 -9.87
N LYS A 48 -13.47 -14.53 -11.13
CA LYS A 48 -13.27 -15.57 -12.14
C LYS A 48 -11.80 -15.75 -12.51
N ALA A 49 -11.08 -14.65 -12.74
CA ALA A 49 -9.67 -14.65 -13.13
C ALA A 49 -8.76 -15.20 -12.01
N ILE A 50 -9.11 -15.03 -10.74
CA ILE A 50 -8.43 -15.71 -9.63
C ILE A 50 -8.50 -17.22 -9.79
N VAL A 51 -9.71 -17.75 -10.01
CA VAL A 51 -9.95 -19.20 -10.13
C VAL A 51 -9.28 -19.79 -11.39
N GLU A 52 -9.35 -19.06 -12.50
CA GLU A 52 -8.74 -19.45 -13.78
C GLU A 52 -7.23 -19.17 -13.85
N ARG A 53 -6.66 -18.52 -12.82
CA ARG A 53 -5.25 -18.06 -12.78
C ARG A 53 -4.87 -17.19 -13.98
N ASP A 54 -5.79 -16.34 -14.44
CA ASP A 54 -5.57 -15.47 -15.59
C ASP A 54 -4.92 -14.13 -15.16
N ALA A 55 -3.58 -14.08 -15.24
CA ALA A 55 -2.81 -12.89 -14.90
C ALA A 55 -3.19 -11.64 -15.72
N THR A 56 -3.63 -11.83 -16.96
CA THR A 56 -3.97 -10.73 -17.88
C THR A 56 -5.28 -10.09 -17.44
N GLN A 57 -6.30 -10.89 -17.17
CA GLN A 57 -7.58 -10.40 -16.66
C GLN A 57 -7.44 -9.78 -15.27
N LEU A 58 -6.57 -10.31 -14.41
CA LEU A 58 -6.26 -9.70 -13.11
C LEU A 58 -5.59 -8.33 -13.27
N LEU A 59 -4.63 -8.20 -14.19
CA LEU A 59 -4.01 -6.90 -14.52
C LEU A 59 -5.05 -5.90 -15.04
N HIS A 60 -5.94 -6.31 -15.93
CA HIS A 60 -7.00 -5.45 -16.44
C HIS A 60 -7.98 -5.03 -15.35
N ALA A 61 -8.40 -5.96 -14.49
CA ALA A 61 -9.27 -5.66 -13.36
C ALA A 61 -8.63 -4.64 -12.40
N TYR A 62 -7.37 -4.86 -12.03
CA TYR A 62 -6.59 -3.94 -11.18
C TYR A 62 -6.42 -2.56 -11.80
N THR A 63 -5.93 -2.49 -13.04
CA THR A 63 -5.71 -1.20 -13.71
C THR A 63 -7.01 -0.42 -13.87
N PHE A 64 -8.10 -1.10 -14.21
CA PHE A 64 -9.40 -0.48 -14.37
C PHE A 64 -9.96 0.10 -13.06
N ILE A 65 -9.94 -0.67 -11.96
CA ILE A 65 -10.44 -0.16 -10.68
C ILE A 65 -9.56 0.98 -10.16
N ASN A 66 -8.24 0.89 -10.35
CA ASN A 66 -7.31 1.96 -10.00
C ASN A 66 -7.61 3.25 -10.77
N ASP A 67 -7.83 3.15 -12.09
CA ASP A 67 -8.20 4.27 -12.95
C ASP A 67 -9.53 4.91 -12.49
N LEU A 68 -10.54 4.09 -12.15
CA LEU A 68 -11.82 4.57 -11.62
C LEU A 68 -11.69 5.29 -10.27
N CYS A 69 -10.81 4.82 -9.40
CA CYS A 69 -10.59 5.41 -8.08
C CYS A 69 -9.75 6.70 -8.14
N ALA A 70 -8.94 6.86 -9.19
CA ALA A 70 -8.14 8.05 -9.45
C ALA A 70 -8.98 9.19 -10.07
N ASP A 71 -10.07 8.87 -10.78
CA ASP A 71 -10.97 9.85 -11.37
C ASP A 71 -11.87 10.50 -10.29
N SER A 72 -11.63 11.79 -10.00
CA SER A 72 -12.38 12.56 -9.01
C SER A 72 -13.87 12.67 -9.34
N ASP A 73 -14.25 12.63 -10.62
CA ASP A 73 -15.64 12.76 -11.05
C ASP A 73 -16.44 11.48 -10.78
N VAL A 74 -15.77 10.32 -10.77
CA VAL A 74 -16.41 9.00 -10.64
C VAL A 74 -16.22 8.40 -9.25
N LYS A 75 -15.16 8.78 -8.53
CA LYS A 75 -14.83 8.24 -7.20
C LYS A 75 -16.00 8.26 -6.22
N SER A 76 -16.82 9.32 -6.23
CA SER A 76 -18.00 9.41 -5.36
C SER A 76 -19.01 8.27 -5.60
N PHE A 77 -19.22 7.88 -6.85
CA PHE A 77 -20.08 6.74 -7.20
C PHE A 77 -19.44 5.41 -6.83
N VAL A 78 -18.12 5.28 -6.98
CA VAL A 78 -17.39 4.08 -6.54
C VAL A 78 -17.60 3.82 -5.05
N LEU A 79 -17.49 4.86 -4.21
CA LEU A 79 -17.66 4.74 -2.76
C LEU A 79 -19.06 4.29 -2.33
N THR A 80 -20.07 4.45 -3.19
CA THR A 80 -21.46 4.03 -2.92
C THR A 80 -21.79 2.62 -3.39
N TYR A 81 -20.85 1.89 -3.99
CA TYR A 81 -21.09 0.54 -4.47
C TYR A 81 -21.28 -0.44 -3.30
N PRO A 82 -22.42 -1.15 -3.20
CA PRO A 82 -22.78 -1.89 -2.00
C PRO A 82 -22.06 -3.25 -1.87
N ASP A 83 -21.66 -3.88 -2.98
CA ASP A 83 -21.28 -5.30 -2.96
C ASP A 83 -19.77 -5.56 -2.81
N PHE A 84 -18.96 -4.53 -2.51
CA PHE A 84 -17.51 -4.72 -2.32
C PHE A 84 -17.20 -5.79 -1.27
N SER A 85 -17.85 -5.72 -0.12
CA SER A 85 -17.61 -6.62 1.02
C SER A 85 -17.96 -8.07 0.68
N THR A 86 -19.16 -8.31 0.14
CA THR A 86 -19.61 -9.64 -0.26
C THR A 86 -18.72 -10.24 -1.35
N SER A 87 -18.35 -9.43 -2.35
CA SER A 87 -17.53 -9.93 -3.45
C SER A 87 -16.09 -10.23 -3.02
N LEU A 88 -15.50 -9.41 -2.15
CA LEU A 88 -14.18 -9.70 -1.57
C LEU A 88 -14.22 -10.99 -0.75
N GLN A 89 -15.24 -11.16 0.10
CA GLN A 89 -15.40 -12.35 0.93
C GLN A 89 -15.47 -13.63 0.10
N ASN A 90 -16.18 -13.60 -1.04
CA ASN A 90 -16.26 -14.73 -1.97
C ASN A 90 -14.90 -15.11 -2.57
N SER A 91 -14.00 -14.14 -2.74
CA SER A 91 -12.68 -14.35 -3.32
C SER A 91 -11.62 -14.78 -2.30
N MET A 92 -11.80 -14.48 -1.01
CA MET A 92 -10.79 -14.73 0.02
C MET A 92 -10.26 -16.18 0.03
N LYS A 93 -11.14 -17.16 -0.16
CA LYS A 93 -10.74 -18.57 -0.20
C LYS A 93 -9.83 -18.88 -1.41
N SER A 94 -10.20 -18.39 -2.58
CA SER A 94 -9.43 -18.60 -3.81
C SER A 94 -8.10 -17.85 -3.78
N ILE A 95 -8.03 -16.69 -3.12
CA ILE A 95 -6.77 -15.97 -2.91
C ILE A 95 -5.86 -16.75 -1.95
N ASP A 96 -6.40 -17.32 -0.87
CA ASP A 96 -5.64 -18.17 0.05
C ASP A 96 -5.06 -19.42 -0.65
N GLU A 97 -5.78 -19.98 -1.61
CA GLU A 97 -5.30 -21.08 -2.45
C GLU A 97 -4.12 -20.66 -3.35
N LEU A 98 -4.13 -19.45 -3.90
CA LEU A 98 -2.99 -18.90 -4.67
C LEU A 98 -1.74 -18.74 -3.80
N CYS A 99 -1.89 -18.39 -2.52
CA CYS A 99 -0.75 -18.25 -1.61
C CYS A 99 -0.07 -19.58 -1.24
N LYS A 100 -0.74 -20.73 -1.44
CA LYS A 100 -0.21 -22.06 -1.10
C LYS A 100 0.61 -22.69 -2.21
N VAL A 101 0.58 -22.12 -3.41
CA VAL A 101 1.33 -22.67 -4.54
C VAL A 101 2.81 -22.42 -4.32
N VAL A 102 3.58 -23.50 -4.18
CA VAL A 102 5.04 -23.44 -4.05
C VAL A 102 5.59 -22.99 -5.41
N PRO A 103 6.48 -21.98 -5.47
CA PRO A 103 7.14 -21.63 -6.71
C PRO A 103 7.95 -22.85 -7.18
N ASP A 104 7.52 -23.46 -8.29
CA ASP A 104 8.24 -24.56 -8.93
C ASP A 104 9.54 -24.00 -9.53
N ASP A 105 10.68 -24.66 -9.27
CA ASP A 105 12.05 -24.20 -9.60
C ASP A 105 12.34 -24.02 -11.11
N MET A 106 11.36 -24.24 -12.00
CA MET A 106 11.54 -24.27 -13.46
C MET A 106 10.46 -23.52 -14.27
N GLY A 107 9.62 -22.69 -13.65
CA GLY A 107 8.60 -21.89 -14.36
C GLY A 107 8.81 -20.39 -14.21
N GLU A 108 8.66 -19.62 -15.29
CA GLU A 108 8.44 -18.17 -15.15
C GLU A 108 7.26 -17.94 -14.19
N PRO A 109 7.35 -16.95 -13.28
CA PRO A 109 6.70 -17.11 -12.00
C PRO A 109 5.21 -16.79 -12.07
N GLU A 110 4.39 -17.70 -11.53
CA GLU A 110 2.98 -17.47 -11.16
C GLU A 110 2.80 -16.30 -10.16
N THR A 111 3.88 -15.63 -9.75
CA THR A 111 3.89 -14.41 -8.93
C THR A 111 3.13 -13.25 -9.58
N SER A 112 2.91 -13.27 -10.90
CA SER A 112 2.12 -12.25 -11.60
C SER A 112 0.66 -12.21 -11.13
N CYS A 113 0.00 -13.37 -10.95
CA CYS A 113 -1.39 -13.43 -10.50
C CYS A 113 -1.55 -12.89 -9.08
N LEU A 114 -0.77 -13.42 -8.12
CA LEU A 114 -0.84 -13.00 -6.72
C LEU A 114 -0.52 -11.51 -6.57
N ARG A 115 0.47 -11.01 -7.33
CA ARG A 115 0.80 -9.59 -7.38
C ARG A 115 -0.38 -8.72 -7.78
N TYR A 116 -1.06 -9.03 -8.89
CA TYR A 116 -2.21 -8.25 -9.34
C TYR A 116 -3.41 -8.37 -8.39
N VAL A 117 -3.58 -9.51 -7.74
CA VAL A 117 -4.57 -9.70 -6.68
C VAL A 117 -4.30 -8.80 -5.49
N LEU A 118 -3.07 -8.80 -4.96
CA LEU A 118 -2.69 -7.96 -3.82
C LEU A 118 -2.88 -6.48 -4.16
N LYS A 119 -2.44 -6.05 -5.35
CA LYS A 119 -2.66 -4.67 -5.83
C LYS A 119 -4.14 -4.30 -5.93
N PHE A 120 -4.98 -5.19 -6.47
CA PHE A 120 -6.42 -4.97 -6.54
C PHE A 120 -7.03 -4.76 -5.14
N VAL A 121 -6.66 -5.63 -4.20
CA VAL A 121 -7.13 -5.54 -2.80
C VAL A 121 -6.60 -4.28 -2.12
N THR A 122 -5.35 -3.87 -2.36
CA THR A 122 -4.80 -2.61 -1.86
C THR A 122 -5.61 -1.41 -2.34
N VAL A 123 -6.04 -1.38 -3.61
CA VAL A 123 -6.93 -0.31 -4.11
C VAL A 123 -8.26 -0.30 -3.35
N LEU A 124 -8.85 -1.47 -3.10
CA LEU A 124 -10.10 -1.57 -2.32
C LEU A 124 -9.92 -1.08 -0.88
N VAL A 125 -8.83 -1.46 -0.22
CA VAL A 125 -8.51 -0.99 1.14
C VAL A 125 -8.30 0.52 1.14
N ASN A 126 -7.63 1.09 0.14
CA ASN A 126 -7.44 2.55 0.06
C ASN A 126 -8.73 3.36 -0.17
N LEU A 127 -9.88 2.71 -0.41
CA LEU A 127 -11.18 3.38 -0.40
C LEU A 127 -11.67 3.71 1.03
N ASP A 128 -11.08 3.11 2.07
CA ASP A 128 -11.44 3.30 3.48
C ASP A 128 -12.95 3.11 3.76
N LEU A 129 -13.52 2.06 3.16
CA LEU A 129 -14.91 1.70 3.36
C LEU A 129 -15.06 0.91 4.67
N TYR A 130 -15.92 1.40 5.57
CA TYR A 130 -16.20 0.73 6.84
C TYR A 130 -16.62 -0.75 6.67
N SER A 131 -17.36 -1.07 5.59
CA SER A 131 -17.83 -2.43 5.28
C SER A 131 -16.71 -3.41 4.91
N LEU A 132 -15.51 -2.92 4.59
CA LEU A 132 -14.33 -3.76 4.30
C LEU A 132 -13.51 -4.06 5.55
N ARG A 133 -13.68 -3.30 6.63
CA ARG A 133 -12.90 -3.45 7.87
C ARG A 133 -13.11 -4.80 8.55
N SER A 134 -14.28 -5.43 8.36
CA SER A 134 -14.56 -6.79 8.83
C SER A 134 -13.62 -7.84 8.24
N HIS A 135 -12.96 -7.55 7.11
CA HIS A 135 -12.05 -8.48 6.43
C HIS A 135 -10.58 -8.24 6.78
N HIS A 136 -10.25 -7.17 7.51
CA HIS A 136 -8.86 -6.77 7.76
C HIS A 136 -8.03 -7.85 8.46
N CYS A 137 -8.57 -8.57 9.44
CA CYS A 137 -7.86 -9.68 10.08
C CYS A 137 -7.49 -10.77 9.06
N GLN A 138 -8.39 -11.11 8.15
CA GLN A 138 -8.15 -12.10 7.11
C GLN A 138 -7.14 -11.61 6.08
N LEU A 139 -7.21 -10.32 5.72
CA LEU A 139 -6.27 -9.68 4.80
C LEU A 139 -4.86 -9.57 5.39
N VAL A 140 -4.71 -9.28 6.68
CA VAL A 140 -3.39 -9.32 7.35
C VAL A 140 -2.83 -10.74 7.35
N CYS A 141 -3.64 -11.76 7.67
CA CYS A 141 -3.22 -13.16 7.52
C CYS A 141 -2.77 -13.48 6.09
N LEU A 142 -3.45 -12.90 5.09
CA LEU A 142 -3.07 -13.04 3.69
C LEU A 142 -1.69 -12.43 3.42
N CYS A 143 -1.45 -11.19 3.86
CA CYS A 143 -0.15 -10.52 3.75
C CYS A 143 0.99 -11.37 4.31
N MET A 144 0.77 -12.00 5.49
CA MET A 144 1.76 -12.87 6.12
C MET A 144 2.07 -14.10 5.26
N LYS A 145 1.08 -14.68 4.60
CA LYS A 145 1.25 -15.84 3.70
C LYS A 145 1.92 -15.45 2.38
N SER A 146 1.49 -14.34 1.78
CA SER A 146 2.00 -13.86 0.49
C SER A 146 3.38 -13.24 0.58
N SER A 147 3.86 -12.85 1.78
CA SER A 147 5.20 -12.26 1.97
C SER A 147 6.33 -13.13 1.44
N ARG A 148 6.16 -14.46 1.43
CA ARG A 148 7.15 -15.42 0.93
C ARG A 148 7.36 -15.36 -0.59
N THR A 149 6.35 -14.94 -1.33
CA THR A 149 6.33 -15.00 -2.80
C THR A 149 6.17 -13.62 -3.44
N CYS A 150 5.56 -12.67 -2.75
CA CYS A 150 5.23 -11.33 -3.26
C CYS A 150 5.38 -10.29 -2.13
N LEU A 151 6.58 -10.19 -1.56
CA LEU A 151 6.86 -9.33 -0.41
C LEU A 151 6.46 -7.84 -0.62
N PRO A 152 6.82 -7.17 -1.72
CA PRO A 152 6.53 -5.75 -1.87
C PRO A 152 5.03 -5.43 -1.83
N ASP A 153 4.23 -6.16 -2.62
CA ASP A 153 2.78 -5.92 -2.70
C ASP A 153 2.06 -6.38 -1.42
N ALA A 154 2.60 -7.39 -0.70
CA ALA A 154 2.09 -7.81 0.60
C ALA A 154 2.32 -6.75 1.69
N LEU A 155 3.50 -6.14 1.71
CA LEU A 155 3.85 -5.04 2.62
C LEU A 155 3.00 -3.79 2.32
N GLU A 156 2.78 -3.48 1.04
CA GLU A 156 1.94 -2.36 0.62
C GLU A 156 0.49 -2.52 1.11
N LEU A 157 -0.10 -3.71 0.94
CA LEU A 157 -1.43 -4.02 1.45
C LEU A 157 -1.48 -3.93 2.99
N PHE A 158 -0.47 -4.48 3.68
CA PHE A 158 -0.39 -4.43 5.14
C PHE A 158 -0.35 -2.98 5.65
N ALA A 159 0.52 -2.15 5.06
CA ALA A 159 0.63 -0.73 5.42
C ALA A 159 -0.69 0.03 5.19
N ALA A 160 -1.40 -0.27 4.09
CA ALA A 160 -2.70 0.33 3.79
C ALA A 160 -3.75 -0.01 4.87
N ILE A 161 -3.79 -1.26 5.33
CA ILE A 161 -4.71 -1.71 6.39
C ILE A 161 -4.41 -1.00 7.71
N VAL A 162 -3.15 -1.00 8.16
CA VAL A 162 -2.77 -0.40 9.45
C VAL A 162 -3.00 1.11 9.43
N SER A 163 -2.68 1.78 8.32
CA SER A 163 -2.81 3.25 8.21
C SER A 163 -4.25 3.75 8.30
N GLN A 164 -5.26 2.92 8.03
CA GLN A 164 -6.67 3.33 8.21
C GLN A 164 -7.05 3.62 9.66
N TYR A 165 -6.35 3.01 10.61
CA TYR A 165 -6.63 3.16 12.04
C TYR A 165 -5.83 4.29 12.69
N ARG A 166 -5.03 5.01 11.90
CA ARG A 166 -4.19 6.11 12.37
C ARG A 166 -4.99 7.16 13.15
N ASP A 167 -6.10 7.62 12.57
CA ASP A 167 -6.92 8.68 13.15
C ASP A 167 -7.69 8.22 14.39
N GLU A 168 -7.82 6.91 14.59
CA GLU A 168 -8.44 6.29 15.77
C GLU A 168 -7.45 6.12 16.92
N GLY A 169 -6.14 6.23 16.65
CA GLY A 169 -5.07 6.19 17.65
C GLY A 169 -4.78 4.81 18.25
N ALA A 170 -5.57 3.78 17.89
CA ALA A 170 -5.36 2.42 18.33
C ALA A 170 -5.90 1.41 17.29
N LEU A 171 -5.22 0.27 17.17
CA LEU A 171 -5.68 -0.85 16.35
C LEU A 171 -6.73 -1.69 17.10
N PRO A 172 -7.73 -2.28 16.41
CA PRO A 172 -8.64 -3.23 17.02
C PRO A 172 -7.89 -4.41 17.66
N ARG A 173 -8.31 -4.87 18.84
CA ARG A 173 -7.64 -5.97 19.58
C ARG A 173 -7.46 -7.24 18.77
N GLU A 174 -8.46 -7.60 17.97
CA GLU A 174 -8.41 -8.77 17.08
C GLU A 174 -7.29 -8.62 16.04
N LEU A 175 -7.12 -7.41 15.50
CA LEU A 175 -6.07 -7.10 14.54
C LEU A 175 -4.69 -7.10 15.20
N ILE A 176 -4.56 -6.55 16.41
CA ILE A 176 -3.32 -6.60 17.20
C ILE A 176 -2.88 -8.05 17.45
N SER A 177 -3.81 -8.95 17.79
CA SER A 177 -3.52 -10.37 18.00
C SER A 177 -2.93 -10.99 16.73
N VAL A 178 -3.60 -10.81 15.59
CA VAL A 178 -3.18 -11.37 14.30
C VAL A 178 -1.83 -10.79 13.86
N ILE A 179 -1.63 -9.48 14.03
CA ILE A 179 -0.37 -8.81 13.73
C ILE A 179 0.73 -9.43 14.58
N SER A 180 0.55 -9.53 15.90
CA SER A 180 1.57 -10.01 16.84
C SER A 180 2.08 -11.42 16.53
N ASP A 181 1.21 -12.30 16.01
CA ASP A 181 1.58 -13.68 15.66
C ASP A 181 2.46 -13.76 14.39
N GLY A 182 2.27 -12.85 13.44
CA GLY A 182 2.98 -12.85 12.14
C GLY A 182 4.11 -11.81 12.02
N LEU A 183 4.12 -10.81 12.92
CA LEU A 183 5.00 -9.64 12.85
C LEU A 183 6.50 -9.95 12.73
N PRO A 184 7.07 -10.92 13.48
CA PRO A 184 8.51 -11.18 13.43
C PRO A 184 9.01 -11.55 12.03
N GLY A 185 8.19 -12.23 11.22
CA GLY A 185 8.56 -12.58 9.84
C GLY A 185 8.45 -11.44 8.85
N LEU A 186 7.59 -10.46 9.11
CA LEU A 186 7.27 -9.34 8.22
C LEU A 186 8.17 -8.11 8.50
N LEU A 187 8.75 -8.04 9.71
CA LEU A 187 9.70 -7.01 10.14
C LEU A 187 11.17 -7.32 9.82
N VAL A 188 11.50 -8.49 9.29
CA VAL A 188 12.86 -8.75 8.78
C VAL A 188 13.10 -7.86 7.55
N PRO A 189 14.16 -7.03 7.53
CA PRO A 189 14.45 -6.16 6.41
C PRO A 189 14.68 -6.99 5.13
N PRO A 190 14.14 -6.56 3.97
CA PRO A 190 14.30 -7.30 2.73
C PRO A 190 15.75 -7.26 2.27
N ALA A 191 16.45 -8.39 2.36
CA ALA A 191 17.88 -8.49 2.05
C ALA A 191 18.27 -8.19 0.58
N LEU A 192 17.31 -8.11 -0.35
CA LEU A 192 17.59 -8.22 -1.79
C LEU A 192 16.99 -7.10 -2.68
N GLU A 193 16.04 -6.30 -2.23
CA GLU A 193 15.40 -5.27 -3.09
C GLU A 193 15.13 -3.94 -2.37
N PRO A 194 16.17 -3.11 -2.15
CA PRO A 194 16.01 -1.81 -1.47
C PRO A 194 15.03 -0.89 -2.20
N GLY A 195 14.88 -1.00 -3.52
CA GLY A 195 14.07 -0.07 -4.30
C GLY A 195 12.54 -0.20 -4.14
N LYS A 196 12.02 -1.43 -4.00
CA LYS A 196 10.57 -1.70 -3.93
C LYS A 196 10.14 -2.45 -2.68
N ALA A 197 10.95 -3.34 -2.12
CA ALA A 197 10.61 -3.96 -0.85
C ALA A 197 11.01 -3.03 0.31
N GLY A 198 12.16 -2.35 0.19
CA GLY A 198 12.69 -1.47 1.24
C GLY A 198 11.78 -0.30 1.59
N LEU A 199 11.23 0.40 0.59
CA LEU A 199 10.31 1.52 0.84
C LEU A 199 9.03 1.05 1.56
N GLN A 200 8.44 -0.04 1.09
CA GLN A 200 7.22 -0.62 1.63
C GLN A 200 7.47 -1.13 3.06
N TRP A 201 8.64 -1.72 3.30
CA TRP A 201 9.06 -2.11 4.64
C TRP A 201 9.17 -0.90 5.58
N LEU A 202 9.78 0.21 5.15
CA LEU A 202 9.84 1.45 5.94
C LEU A 202 8.44 2.01 6.23
N GLN A 203 7.52 1.94 5.26
CA GLN A 203 6.12 2.34 5.44
C GLN A 203 5.41 1.48 6.47
N VAL A 204 5.61 0.16 6.44
CA VAL A 204 5.06 -0.77 7.43
C VAL A 204 5.59 -0.47 8.83
N VAL A 205 6.91 -0.33 8.98
CA VAL A 205 7.53 0.02 10.27
C VAL A 205 6.98 1.36 10.78
N GLY A 206 6.88 2.37 9.91
CA GLY A 206 6.34 3.67 10.27
C GLY A 206 4.88 3.61 10.70
N ALA A 207 4.03 2.87 9.99
CA ALA A 207 2.62 2.70 10.33
C ALA A 207 2.43 1.98 11.68
N LEU A 208 3.25 0.95 11.95
CA LEU A 208 3.23 0.24 13.23
C LEU A 208 3.72 1.09 14.41
N CYS A 209 4.48 2.15 14.16
CA CYS A 209 4.89 3.09 15.20
C CYS A 209 3.80 4.10 15.59
N GLU A 210 2.67 4.15 14.88
CA GLU A 210 1.58 5.09 15.17
C GLU A 210 0.66 4.60 16.31
N SER A 211 0.71 3.33 16.70
CA SER A 211 0.00 2.76 17.87
C SER A 211 1.00 2.30 18.92
N GLY A 212 0.75 2.58 20.21
CA GLY A 212 1.67 2.24 21.30
C GLY A 212 1.96 0.74 21.42
N GLU A 213 0.94 -0.11 21.24
CA GLU A 213 1.07 -1.56 21.37
C GLU A 213 1.96 -2.18 20.28
N THR A 214 1.86 -1.69 19.04
CA THR A 214 2.70 -2.17 17.94
C THR A 214 4.07 -1.50 17.93
N GLN A 215 4.18 -0.28 18.46
CA GLN A 215 5.44 0.43 18.63
C GLN A 215 6.42 -0.32 19.54
N GLU A 216 5.95 -0.88 20.66
CA GLU A 216 6.79 -1.70 21.55
C GLU A 216 7.33 -2.94 20.85
N ARG A 217 6.52 -3.56 19.98
CA ARG A 217 6.96 -4.71 19.17
C ARG A 217 8.00 -4.31 18.14
N VAL A 218 7.84 -3.16 17.47
CA VAL A 218 8.84 -2.64 16.55
C VAL A 218 10.18 -2.42 17.27
N LEU A 219 10.18 -1.91 18.50
CA LEU A 219 11.40 -1.73 19.30
C LEU A 219 12.13 -3.05 19.61
N GLN A 220 11.39 -4.16 19.71
CA GLN A 220 11.96 -5.48 19.99
C GLN A 220 12.53 -6.14 18.72
N GLU A 221 11.85 -5.97 17.59
CA GLU A 221 12.13 -6.73 16.36
C GLU A 221 13.00 -5.96 15.34
N VAL A 222 12.94 -4.62 15.33
CA VAL A 222 13.67 -3.79 14.35
C VAL A 222 14.85 -3.11 15.03
N THR A 223 16.05 -3.37 14.54
CA THR A 223 17.26 -2.70 15.04
C THR A 223 17.45 -1.35 14.34
N PRO A 224 17.98 -0.32 15.03
CA PRO A 224 18.27 0.96 14.40
C PRO A 224 19.20 0.83 13.18
N ASP A 225 20.20 -0.05 13.27
CA ASP A 225 21.17 -0.27 12.18
C ASP A 225 20.48 -0.85 10.93
N SER A 226 19.61 -1.85 11.09
CA SER A 226 18.85 -2.41 9.95
C SER A 226 17.91 -1.40 9.30
N PHE A 227 17.36 -0.48 10.09
CA PHE A 227 16.48 0.57 9.61
C PHE A 227 17.26 1.62 8.81
N GLU A 228 18.41 2.05 9.34
CA GLU A 228 19.34 2.96 8.66
C GLU A 228 19.84 2.36 7.34
N ASP A 229 20.30 1.12 7.35
CA ASP A 229 20.79 0.43 6.14
C ASP A 229 19.71 0.34 5.06
N THR A 230 18.47 -0.02 5.45
CA THR A 230 17.34 -0.08 4.52
C THR A 230 17.01 1.30 3.97
N LEU A 231 16.95 2.33 4.83
CA LEU A 231 16.73 3.72 4.41
C LEU A 231 17.79 4.18 3.41
N TYR A 232 19.07 4.00 3.71
CA TYR A 232 20.15 4.45 2.85
C TYR A 232 20.17 3.68 1.53
N GLY A 233 19.85 2.38 1.54
CA GLY A 233 19.65 1.59 0.33
C GLY A 233 18.51 2.14 -0.54
N VAL A 234 17.36 2.46 0.04
CA VAL A 234 16.22 3.07 -0.68
C VAL A 234 16.61 4.43 -1.26
N LEU A 235 17.30 5.28 -0.49
CA LEU A 235 17.74 6.60 -0.94
C LEU A 235 18.77 6.52 -2.07
N GLN A 236 19.70 5.57 -2.00
CA GLN A 236 20.64 5.33 -3.08
C GLN A 236 19.92 4.89 -4.36
N TYR A 237 18.99 3.94 -4.26
CA TYR A 237 18.20 3.48 -5.40
C TYR A 237 17.37 4.61 -6.02
N THR A 238 16.63 5.35 -5.19
CA THR A 238 15.74 6.43 -5.66
C THR A 238 16.51 7.59 -6.30
N SER A 239 17.75 7.87 -5.86
CA SER A 239 18.59 8.90 -6.47
C SER A 239 18.94 8.62 -7.95
N GLN A 240 18.88 7.36 -8.38
CA GLN A 240 19.19 6.94 -9.75
C GLN A 240 17.98 6.97 -10.68
N ASN A 241 16.76 7.17 -10.15
CA ASN A 241 15.50 7.04 -10.89
C ASN A 241 14.84 8.39 -11.26
N GLY A 242 15.64 9.46 -11.34
CA GLY A 242 15.17 10.76 -11.83
C GLY A 242 14.03 11.39 -10.99
N PRO A 243 13.06 12.08 -11.62
CA PRO A 243 11.98 12.78 -10.92
C PRO A 243 11.09 11.86 -10.07
N VAL A 244 10.72 10.69 -10.60
CA VAL A 244 9.90 9.69 -9.89
C VAL A 244 10.64 9.14 -8.68
N GLY A 245 11.95 8.89 -8.84
CA GLY A 245 12.83 8.54 -7.74
C GLY A 245 12.87 9.62 -6.66
N THR A 246 12.94 10.90 -7.05
CA THR A 246 12.97 12.02 -6.11
C THR A 246 11.73 12.08 -5.22
N GLU A 247 10.52 11.89 -5.79
CA GLU A 247 9.29 11.87 -5.00
C GLU A 247 9.24 10.70 -4.03
N THR A 248 9.69 9.53 -4.49
CA THR A 248 9.78 8.31 -3.67
C THR A 248 10.76 8.49 -2.51
N GLY A 249 11.93 9.08 -2.79
CA GLY A 249 12.95 9.38 -1.78
C GLY A 249 12.45 10.38 -0.74
N VAL A 250 11.71 11.40 -1.15
CA VAL A 250 11.05 12.35 -0.23
C VAL A 250 10.08 11.62 0.70
N GLN A 251 9.21 10.78 0.15
CA GLN A 251 8.24 10.03 0.95
C GLN A 251 8.95 9.12 1.96
N CYS A 252 10.02 8.47 1.52
CA CYS A 252 10.87 7.63 2.36
C CYS A 252 11.46 8.41 3.55
N VAL A 253 12.02 9.59 3.31
CA VAL A 253 12.56 10.45 4.37
C VAL A 253 11.49 10.89 5.35
N ILE A 254 10.30 11.28 4.87
CA ILE A 254 9.19 11.69 5.75
C ILE A 254 8.78 10.53 6.67
N VAL A 255 8.62 9.32 6.12
CA VAL A 255 8.31 8.12 6.89
C VAL A 255 9.41 7.85 7.91
N ALA A 256 10.68 7.85 7.48
CA ALA A 256 11.82 7.60 8.36
C ALA A 256 11.91 8.60 9.51
N CYS A 257 11.68 9.89 9.25
CA CYS A 257 11.66 10.90 10.30
C CYS A 257 10.51 10.70 11.30
N ARG A 258 9.32 10.30 10.83
CA ARG A 258 8.19 9.99 11.73
C ARG A 258 8.48 8.78 12.60
N THR A 259 9.03 7.71 12.01
CA THR A 259 9.46 6.52 12.74
C THR A 259 10.51 6.87 13.78
N GLY A 260 11.55 7.62 13.40
CA GLY A 260 12.59 8.08 14.32
C GLY A 260 12.04 8.90 15.48
N LEU A 261 11.10 9.82 15.22
CA LEU A 261 10.45 10.61 16.27
C LEU A 261 9.57 9.78 17.21
N ALA A 262 8.97 8.71 16.71
CA ALA A 262 8.18 7.80 17.53
C ALA A 262 9.09 6.94 18.43
N LEU A 263 10.22 6.45 17.91
CA LEU A 263 11.07 5.48 18.62
C LEU A 263 12.18 6.12 19.46
N ALA A 264 12.69 7.30 19.10
CA ALA A 264 13.78 7.99 19.81
C ALA A 264 13.48 8.25 21.30
N PRO A 265 12.28 8.71 21.70
CA PRO A 265 11.96 8.91 23.12
C PRO A 265 11.98 7.62 23.95
N LEU A 266 11.85 6.46 23.30
CA LEU A 266 11.70 5.16 23.94
C LEU A 266 13.01 4.37 24.04
N SER A 267 14.00 4.71 23.22
CA SER A 267 15.29 4.01 23.20
C SER A 267 16.45 4.92 22.82
N ARG A 268 17.49 4.94 23.67
CA ARG A 268 18.73 5.70 23.42
C ARG A 268 19.45 5.28 22.14
N HIS A 269 19.34 4.02 21.74
CA HIS A 269 19.93 3.54 20.50
C HIS A 269 19.20 4.13 19.28
N TRP A 270 17.87 4.21 19.36
CA TRP A 270 17.05 4.87 18.35
C TRP A 270 17.24 6.38 18.33
N GLU A 271 17.43 7.03 19.48
CA GLU A 271 17.79 8.44 19.56
C GLU A 271 19.13 8.72 18.85
N ALA A 272 20.17 7.93 19.13
CA ALA A 272 21.47 8.07 18.48
C ALA A 272 21.39 7.81 16.96
N ALA A 273 20.65 6.78 16.53
CA ALA A 273 20.43 6.49 15.11
C ALA A 273 19.63 7.60 14.42
N PHE A 274 18.62 8.16 15.08
CA PHE A 274 17.84 9.26 14.54
C PHE A 274 18.71 10.51 14.34
N ALA A 275 19.60 10.82 15.28
CA ALA A 275 20.58 11.90 15.13
C ALA A 275 21.52 11.68 13.92
N ARG A 276 22.02 10.45 13.71
CA ARG A 276 22.84 10.11 12.53
C ARG A 276 22.05 10.25 11.23
N MET A 277 20.83 9.76 11.21
CA MET A 277 19.92 9.87 10.06
C MET A 277 19.65 11.32 9.68
N LEU A 278 19.38 12.19 10.66
CA LEU A 278 19.21 13.63 10.45
C LEU A 278 20.51 14.31 10.00
N ALA A 279 21.67 13.80 10.40
CA ALA A 279 22.96 14.27 9.89
C ALA A 279 23.28 13.76 8.48
N HIS A 280 22.57 12.76 7.96
CA HIS A 280 22.85 12.20 6.64
C HIS A 280 22.55 13.21 5.51
N HIS A 281 23.51 13.41 4.59
CA HIS A 281 23.43 14.46 3.56
C HIS A 281 22.18 14.35 2.66
N GLN A 282 21.84 13.13 2.21
CA GLN A 282 20.67 12.93 1.35
C GLN A 282 19.35 13.20 2.09
N VAL A 283 19.28 12.85 3.37
CA VAL A 283 18.11 13.11 4.21
C VAL A 283 17.90 14.61 4.34
N ARG A 284 18.95 15.35 4.72
CA ARG A 284 18.92 16.82 4.80
C ARG A 284 18.54 17.48 3.47
N LYS A 285 19.18 17.05 2.38
CA LYS A 285 18.88 17.57 1.03
C LYS A 285 17.39 17.43 0.69
N LEU A 286 16.81 16.26 0.93
CA LEU A 286 15.39 16.00 0.62
C LEU A 286 14.44 16.74 1.56
N LEU A 287 14.76 16.85 2.85
CA LEU A 287 14.00 17.67 3.81
C LEU A 287 13.98 19.14 3.38
N CYS A 288 15.15 19.71 3.08
CA CYS A 288 15.29 21.10 2.61
C CYS A 288 14.55 21.33 1.29
N ALA A 289 14.68 20.42 0.32
CA ALA A 289 13.97 20.50 -0.95
C ALA A 289 12.45 20.56 -0.76
N CYS A 290 11.92 19.85 0.23
CA CYS A 290 10.49 19.84 0.51
C CYS A 290 10.01 21.06 1.30
N LEU A 291 10.83 21.60 2.19
CA LEU A 291 10.57 22.89 2.85
C LEU A 291 10.49 24.03 1.82
N ALA A 292 11.38 24.01 0.83
CA ALA A 292 11.42 24.96 -0.28
C ALA A 292 10.37 24.67 -1.37
N SER A 293 9.64 23.56 -1.29
CA SER A 293 8.68 23.18 -2.32
C SER A 293 7.41 24.03 -2.29
N ASN A 294 6.84 24.28 -3.47
CA ASN A 294 5.54 24.94 -3.62
C ASN A 294 4.35 24.05 -3.20
N ASN A 295 4.60 22.80 -2.78
CA ASN A 295 3.57 21.90 -2.30
C ASN A 295 3.24 22.19 -0.82
N GLY A 296 2.18 22.99 -0.60
CA GLY A 296 1.78 23.42 0.74
C GLY A 296 1.39 22.29 1.71
N THR A 297 0.96 21.14 1.22
CA THR A 297 0.66 19.97 2.07
C THR A 297 1.96 19.30 2.52
N ARG A 298 2.89 19.07 1.60
CA ARG A 298 4.21 18.49 1.89
C ARG A 298 5.03 19.38 2.83
N ARG A 299 5.01 20.69 2.59
CA ARG A 299 5.66 21.68 3.48
C ARG A 299 5.08 21.63 4.89
N ARG A 300 3.75 21.55 5.05
CA ARG A 300 3.10 21.42 6.37
C ARG A 300 3.50 20.14 7.10
N GLN A 301 3.53 19.00 6.41
CA GLN A 301 3.93 17.72 6.99
C GLN A 301 5.36 17.78 7.55
N ILE A 302 6.29 18.41 6.84
CA ILE A 302 7.68 18.52 7.29
C ILE A 302 7.83 19.55 8.41
N LEU A 303 7.10 20.66 8.36
CA LEU A 303 7.09 21.61 9.46
C LEU A 303 6.54 20.99 10.76
N GLN A 304 5.62 20.02 10.69
CA GLN A 304 5.19 19.27 11.88
C GLN A 304 6.33 18.40 12.43
N ILE A 305 7.15 17.82 11.55
CA ILE A 305 8.28 16.96 11.91
C ILE A 305 9.45 17.78 12.50
N ILE A 306 9.82 18.90 11.88
CA ILE A 306 11.01 19.69 12.26
C ILE A 306 10.81 20.50 13.55
N LYS A 307 9.57 20.71 13.99
CA LYS A 307 9.28 21.36 15.28
C LYS A 307 9.78 20.58 16.50
N HIS A 308 10.14 19.31 16.33
CA HIS A 308 10.62 18.48 17.42
C HIS A 308 12.06 18.86 17.80
N HIS A 309 12.36 18.83 19.10
CA HIS A 309 13.67 19.17 19.68
C HIS A 309 14.83 18.29 19.19
N TYR A 310 14.53 17.15 18.58
CA TYR A 310 15.51 16.27 17.96
C TYR A 310 16.10 16.81 16.65
N PHE A 311 15.47 17.81 16.02
CA PHE A 311 15.99 18.38 14.79
C PHE A 311 17.11 19.38 15.07
N PRO A 312 18.27 19.25 14.39
CA PRO A 312 19.34 20.23 14.53
C PRO A 312 18.86 21.60 14.05
N SER A 313 19.25 22.64 14.77
CA SER A 313 18.92 24.04 14.42
C SER A 313 19.64 24.55 13.18
N ASP A 314 20.77 23.92 12.86
CA ASP A 314 21.71 24.27 11.77
C ASP A 314 21.40 23.49 10.48
#